data_AF-A0AB37T7Q2-F1
#
_entry.id   AF-A0AB37T7Q2-F1
#
_cell.length_a   1.000
_cell.length_b   1.000
_cell.length_c   1.000
_cell.angle_alpha   90.00
_cell.angle_beta   90.00
_cell.angle_gamma   90.00
#
_symmetry.space_group_name_H-M   'P 1'
#
loop_
_entity.id
_entity.type
_entity.pdbx_description
1 polymer ?
#
loop_
_entity_poly.entity_id
_entity_poly.type
_entity_poly.pdbx_seq_one_letter_code
_entity_poly.pdbx_strand_id
1 'polypeptide(L)'
;MSEYARRLLSRIEAIDNANADNRRRAEAYQRMEGELQTVEGTATSPDGLVTVVASAAGEVTGLTFGDRARTIEPLALSATVMHTIAAARADAARRQAEVVRRGLGDTSLLDKVLDEDRKLFGDQRPPEPGKPPRRRDDDEFFGEFQLYRGGRRHSRTGTA
;
A
#
# COMPACT_ATOMS: atom_id res chain seq x y z
N MET A 1 49.71 -19.29 -2.53
CA MET A 1 48.31 -19.45 -2.06
C MET A 1 47.44 -19.88 -3.23
N SER A 2 46.60 -20.90 -3.05
CA SER A 2 45.74 -21.46 -4.10
C SER A 2 44.63 -20.47 -4.52
N GLU A 3 44.39 -20.35 -5.82
CA GLU A 3 43.31 -19.52 -6.39
C GLU A 3 41.92 -19.94 -5.88
N TYR A 4 41.75 -21.25 -5.62
CA TYR A 4 40.54 -21.82 -5.02
C TYR A 4 40.26 -21.25 -3.63
N ALA A 5 41.29 -21.08 -2.80
CA ALA A 5 41.15 -20.51 -1.45
C ALA A 5 40.69 -19.04 -1.50
N ARG A 6 41.16 -18.26 -2.47
CA ARG A 6 40.73 -16.86 -2.68
C ARG A 6 39.27 -16.79 -3.13
N ARG A 7 38.85 -17.68 -4.03
CA ARG A 7 37.47 -17.75 -4.53
C ARG A 7 36.48 -18.16 -3.43
N LEU A 8 36.87 -19.07 -2.55
CA LEU A 8 36.06 -19.48 -1.40
C LEU A 8 35.88 -18.32 -0.40
N LEU A 9 36.96 -17.62 -0.05
CA LEU A 9 36.91 -16.47 0.87
C LEU A 9 36.03 -15.34 0.34
N SER A 10 36.17 -14.99 -0.95
CA SER A 10 35.30 -13.99 -1.59
C SER A 10 33.82 -14.39 -1.60
N ARG A 11 33.52 -15.70 -1.76
CA ARG A 11 32.14 -16.21 -1.70
C ARG A 11 31.55 -16.10 -0.29
N ILE A 12 32.34 -16.39 0.75
CA ILE A 12 31.93 -16.27 2.15
C ILE A 12 31.66 -14.79 2.48
N GLU A 13 32.57 -13.89 2.12
CA GLU A 13 32.43 -12.45 2.35
C GLU A 13 31.19 -11.87 1.64
N ALA A 14 30.92 -12.30 0.40
CA ALA A 14 29.71 -11.89 -0.32
C ALA A 14 28.42 -12.36 0.37
N ILE A 15 28.40 -13.57 0.93
CA ILE A 15 27.25 -14.10 1.68
C ILE A 15 27.07 -13.33 2.99
N ASP A 16 28.16 -13.04 3.71
CA ASP A 16 28.10 -12.29 4.96
C ASP A 16 27.58 -10.86 4.75
N ASN A 17 28.03 -10.21 3.68
CA ASN A 17 27.56 -8.88 3.28
C ASN A 17 26.08 -8.90 2.88
N ALA A 18 25.64 -9.88 2.08
CA ALA A 18 24.23 -10.02 1.69
C ALA A 18 23.34 -10.27 2.93
N ASN A 19 23.79 -11.11 3.86
CA ASN A 19 23.09 -11.37 5.12
C ASN A 19 23.03 -10.12 6.02
N ALA A 20 24.08 -9.31 6.06
CA ALA A 20 24.10 -8.05 6.80
C ALA A 20 23.15 -7.02 6.20
N ASP A 21 23.09 -6.89 4.87
CA ASP A 21 22.16 -5.99 4.19
C ASP A 21 20.70 -6.41 4.39
N ASN A 22 20.39 -7.70 4.21
CA ASN A 22 19.07 -8.25 4.44
C ASN A 22 18.59 -8.01 5.88
N ARG A 23 19.46 -8.20 6.89
CA ARG A 23 19.13 -7.90 8.29
C ARG A 23 18.81 -6.41 8.49
N ARG A 24 19.64 -5.50 7.96
CA ARG A 24 19.40 -4.05 8.06
C ARG A 24 18.07 -3.64 7.42
N ARG A 25 17.72 -4.22 6.28
CA ARG A 25 16.43 -3.98 5.61
C ARG A 25 15.26 -4.54 6.42
N ALA A 26 15.38 -5.76 6.92
CA ALA A 26 14.36 -6.37 7.77
C ALA A 26 14.09 -5.53 9.03
N GLU A 27 15.14 -5.04 9.68
CA GLU A 27 15.02 -4.12 10.83
C GLU A 27 14.38 -2.78 10.44
N ALA A 28 14.72 -2.23 9.27
CA ALA A 28 14.10 -1.00 8.78
C ALA A 28 12.60 -1.18 8.49
N TYR A 29 12.22 -2.31 7.90
CA TYR A 29 10.82 -2.66 7.67
C TYR A 29 10.07 -2.88 8.98
N GLN A 30 10.64 -3.59 9.95
CA GLN A 30 10.02 -3.79 11.26
C GLN A 30 9.82 -2.48 12.01
N ARG A 31 10.81 -1.57 11.97
CA ARG A 31 10.67 -0.22 12.54
C ARG A 31 9.57 0.58 11.84
N MET A 32 9.53 0.55 10.51
CA MET A 32 8.50 1.24 9.73
C MET A 32 7.10 0.66 10.00
N GLU A 33 6.96 -0.66 10.09
CA GLU A 33 5.71 -1.34 10.42
C GLU A 33 5.21 -0.94 11.81
N GLY A 34 6.11 -0.92 12.81
CA GLY A 34 5.79 -0.45 14.15
C GLY A 34 5.37 1.03 14.17
N GLU A 35 6.12 1.90 13.49
CA GLU A 35 5.76 3.32 13.38
C GLU A 35 4.39 3.51 12.73
N LEU A 36 4.11 2.81 11.63
CA LEU A 36 2.83 2.88 10.91
C LEU A 36 1.65 2.43 11.77
N GLN A 37 1.81 1.42 12.62
CA GLN A 37 0.78 0.96 13.55
C GLN A 37 0.41 2.03 14.59
N THR A 38 1.37 2.89 14.96
CA THR A 38 1.16 3.98 15.93
C THR A 38 0.70 5.29 15.30
N VAL A 39 0.62 5.37 13.96
CA VAL A 39 0.19 6.59 13.29
C VAL A 39 -1.31 6.80 13.50
N GLU A 40 -1.62 7.91 14.15
CA GLU A 40 -2.98 8.42 14.29
C GLU A 40 -3.04 9.86 13.78
N GLY A 41 -4.10 10.16 13.03
CA GLY A 41 -4.51 11.52 12.69
C GLY A 41 -5.54 12.04 13.68
N THR A 42 -5.48 13.33 13.97
CA THR A 42 -6.45 13.96 14.89
C THR A 42 -7.01 15.22 14.24
N ALA A 43 -8.32 15.43 14.38
CA ALA A 43 -8.95 16.67 13.99
C ALA A 43 -9.95 17.11 15.06
N THR A 44 -10.04 18.42 15.25
CA THR A 44 -11.01 19.06 16.13
C THR A 44 -11.85 20.02 15.30
N SER A 45 -13.14 20.06 15.53
CA SER A 45 -14.04 21.00 14.87
C SER A 45 -13.68 22.46 15.23
N PRO A 46 -13.95 23.45 14.37
CA PRO A 46 -13.55 24.85 14.62
C PRO A 46 -14.11 25.46 15.91
N ASP A 47 -15.24 24.95 16.37
CA ASP A 47 -15.95 25.34 17.59
C ASP A 47 -15.51 24.54 18.84
N GLY A 48 -14.57 23.59 18.68
CA GLY A 48 -14.05 22.75 19.75
C GLY A 48 -15.02 21.70 20.28
N LEU A 49 -16.15 21.48 19.58
CA LEU A 49 -17.22 20.60 20.04
C LEU A 49 -16.95 19.12 19.80
N VAL A 50 -16.20 18.80 18.75
CA VAL A 50 -15.95 17.42 18.32
C VAL A 50 -14.46 17.25 18.12
N THR A 51 -13.88 16.23 18.73
CA THR A 51 -12.52 15.76 18.43
C THR A 51 -12.59 14.32 17.94
N VAL A 52 -11.92 14.05 16.83
CA VAL A 52 -11.86 12.72 16.21
C VAL A 52 -10.42 12.29 16.06
N VAL A 53 -10.16 11.03 16.40
CA VAL A 53 -8.91 10.33 16.17
C VAL A 53 -9.15 9.22 15.15
N ALA A 54 -8.29 9.15 14.14
CA ALA A 54 -8.34 8.11 13.12
C ALA A 54 -6.97 7.43 12.99
N SER A 55 -6.96 6.12 12.82
CA SER A 55 -5.74 5.36 12.53
C SER A 55 -5.23 5.64 11.12
N ALA A 56 -3.99 5.26 10.83
CA ALA A 56 -3.41 5.29 9.48
C ALA A 56 -4.30 4.59 8.43
N ALA A 57 -4.99 3.52 8.81
CA ALA A 57 -5.93 2.80 7.93
C ALA A 57 -7.24 3.57 7.65
N GLY A 58 -7.45 4.73 8.28
CA GLY A 58 -8.64 5.56 8.15
C GLY A 58 -9.82 5.12 9.03
N GLU A 59 -9.60 4.16 9.91
CA GLU A 59 -10.58 3.75 10.91
C GLU A 59 -10.65 4.80 12.01
N VAL A 60 -11.86 5.10 12.50
CA VAL A 60 -12.04 6.03 13.62
C VAL A 60 -11.81 5.28 14.93
N THR A 61 -10.75 5.62 15.65
CA THR A 61 -10.36 4.98 16.92
C THR A 61 -10.84 5.77 18.13
N GLY A 62 -11.17 7.06 17.96
CA GLY A 62 -11.66 7.92 19.02
C GLY A 62 -12.61 8.99 18.52
N LEU A 63 -13.66 9.25 19.31
CA LEU A 63 -14.60 10.35 19.11
C LEU A 63 -14.93 10.93 20.48
N THR A 64 -14.74 12.24 20.64
CA THR A 64 -15.03 12.95 21.90
C THR A 64 -15.88 14.19 21.60
N PHE A 65 -16.92 14.36 22.40
CA PHE A 65 -17.78 15.54 22.37
C PHE A 65 -17.47 16.44 23.56
N GLY A 66 -17.28 17.73 23.32
CA GLY A 66 -17.19 18.74 24.36
C GLY A 66 -18.55 19.02 25.00
N ASP A 67 -18.55 19.63 26.19
CA ASP A 67 -19.79 19.84 26.97
C ASP A 67 -20.88 20.63 26.23
N ARG A 68 -20.47 21.60 25.40
CA ARG A 68 -21.38 22.42 24.60
C ARG A 68 -22.06 21.66 23.46
N ALA A 69 -21.59 20.46 23.09
CA ALA A 69 -22.25 19.66 22.05
C ALA A 69 -23.68 19.26 22.45
N ARG A 70 -23.97 19.19 23.76
CA ARG A 70 -25.31 18.88 24.30
C ARG A 70 -26.36 19.95 24.00
N THR A 71 -25.93 21.18 23.73
CA THR A 71 -26.83 22.31 23.44
C THR A 71 -27.00 22.55 21.95
N ILE A 72 -26.30 21.79 21.09
CA ILE A 72 -26.39 21.91 19.64
C ILE A 72 -27.50 21.00 19.12
N GLU A 73 -28.18 21.48 18.08
CA GLU A 73 -29.21 20.71 17.40
C GLU A 73 -28.59 19.46 16.72
N PRO A 74 -29.20 18.26 16.86
CA PRO A 74 -28.59 17.00 16.42
C PRO A 74 -28.20 16.94 14.93
N LEU A 75 -28.99 17.55 14.03
CA LEU A 75 -28.67 17.58 12.60
C LEU A 75 -27.42 18.43 12.32
N ALA A 76 -27.29 19.59 12.95
CA ALA A 76 -26.08 20.42 12.88
C ALA A 76 -24.85 19.72 13.48
N LEU A 77 -25.03 18.99 14.59
CA LEU A 77 -23.96 18.21 15.21
C LEU A 77 -23.49 17.08 14.29
N SER A 78 -24.42 16.37 13.63
CA SER A 78 -24.09 15.31 12.67
C SER A 78 -23.20 15.81 11.53
N ALA A 79 -23.54 16.96 10.92
CA ALA A 79 -22.73 17.56 9.87
C ALA A 79 -21.30 17.89 10.36
N THR A 80 -21.19 18.44 11.58
CA THR A 80 -19.92 18.77 12.22
C THR A 80 -19.07 17.53 12.47
N VAL A 81 -19.67 16.45 12.98
CA VAL A 81 -18.99 15.16 13.19
C VAL A 81 -18.48 14.60 11.88
N MET A 82 -19.31 14.53 10.85
CA MET A 82 -18.92 13.98 9.55
C MET A 82 -17.76 14.76 8.92
N HIS A 83 -17.79 16.09 9.02
CA HIS A 83 -16.69 16.94 8.57
C HIS A 83 -15.40 16.68 9.36
N THR A 84 -15.50 16.57 10.69
CA THR A 84 -14.34 16.34 11.56
C THR A 84 -13.73 14.95 11.34
N ILE A 85 -14.54 13.92 11.07
CA ILE A 85 -14.07 12.59 10.67
C ILE A 85 -13.27 12.66 9.37
N ALA A 86 -13.79 13.36 8.35
CA ALA A 86 -13.08 13.52 7.09
C ALA A 86 -11.72 14.24 7.28
N ALA A 87 -11.69 15.26 8.14
CA ALA A 87 -10.46 15.96 8.48
C ALA A 87 -9.45 15.07 9.21
N ALA A 88 -9.90 14.25 10.18
CA ALA A 88 -9.04 13.33 10.91
C ALA A 88 -8.44 12.25 10.00
N ARG A 89 -9.24 11.69 9.07
CA ARG A 89 -8.76 10.74 8.05
C ARG A 89 -7.73 11.36 7.12
N ALA A 90 -7.96 12.60 6.68
CA ALA A 90 -6.99 13.31 5.85
C ALA A 90 -5.68 13.57 6.62
N ASP A 91 -5.76 13.86 7.92
CA ASP A 91 -4.58 14.00 8.78
C ASP A 91 -3.80 12.68 8.94
N ALA A 92 -4.50 11.57 9.18
CA ALA A 92 -3.89 10.25 9.29
C ALA A 92 -3.16 9.85 7.99
N ALA A 93 -3.78 10.09 6.83
CA ALA A 93 -3.16 9.82 5.53
C ALA A 93 -1.89 10.67 5.30
N ARG A 94 -1.88 11.94 5.70
CA ARG A 94 -0.68 12.80 5.61
C ARG A 94 0.45 12.28 6.48
N ARG A 95 0.16 11.90 7.72
CA ARG A 95 1.14 11.34 8.67
C ARG A 95 1.68 9.98 8.19
N GLN A 96 0.82 9.12 7.66
CA GLN A 96 1.23 7.86 7.04
C GLN A 96 2.23 8.10 5.91
N ALA A 97 1.92 9.05 5.01
CA ALA A 97 2.83 9.40 3.92
C ALA A 97 4.18 9.94 4.43
N GLU A 98 4.20 10.64 5.56
CA GLU A 98 5.43 11.12 6.19
C GLU A 98 6.28 9.98 6.77
N VAL A 99 5.66 9.01 7.45
CA VAL A 99 6.37 7.82 7.95
C VAL A 99 6.98 7.02 6.80
N VAL A 100 6.23 6.83 5.70
CA VAL A 100 6.76 6.15 4.51
C VAL A 100 7.93 6.94 3.89
N ARG A 101 7.82 8.26 3.76
CA ARG A 101 8.93 9.10 3.25
C ARG A 101 10.17 9.01 4.13
N ARG A 102 10.02 9.01 5.47
CA ARG A 102 11.12 8.93 6.42
C ARG A 102 11.75 7.53 6.44
N GLY A 103 10.93 6.48 6.43
CA GLY A 103 11.39 5.08 6.44
C GLY A 103 12.10 4.68 5.15
N LEU A 104 11.70 5.25 4.02
CA LEU A 104 12.35 5.02 2.72
C LEU A 104 13.54 5.97 2.43
N GLY A 105 13.77 6.96 3.29
CA GLY A 105 14.91 7.90 3.33
C GLY A 105 15.69 8.15 2.03
N ASP A 106 15.57 9.36 1.48
CA ASP A 106 16.42 9.98 0.45
C ASP A 106 17.16 8.99 -0.48
N THR A 107 16.43 8.51 -1.49
CA THR A 107 16.84 7.91 -2.78
C THR A 107 17.94 6.85 -2.84
N SER A 108 18.81 6.63 -1.85
CA SER A 108 19.91 5.67 -1.98
C SER A 108 19.46 4.22 -1.88
N LEU A 109 18.36 3.91 -1.19
CA LEU A 109 17.82 2.54 -1.13
C LEU A 109 17.03 2.20 -2.39
N LEU A 110 16.24 3.15 -2.90
CA LEU A 110 15.55 2.98 -4.17
C LEU A 110 16.54 2.89 -5.32
N ASP A 111 17.54 3.78 -5.36
CA ASP A 111 18.59 3.79 -6.37
C ASP A 111 19.47 2.54 -6.27
N LYS A 112 19.79 2.05 -5.05
CA LYS A 112 20.51 0.77 -4.89
C LYS A 112 19.68 -0.43 -5.30
N VAL A 113 18.38 -0.44 -5.06
CA VAL A 113 17.49 -1.52 -5.54
C VAL A 113 17.44 -1.50 -7.06
N LEU A 114 17.30 -0.32 -7.66
CA LEU A 114 17.29 -0.15 -9.12
C LEU A 114 18.65 -0.50 -9.75
N ASP A 115 19.76 -0.13 -9.12
CA ASP A 115 21.12 -0.47 -9.56
C ASP A 115 21.43 -1.97 -9.40
N GLU A 116 20.99 -2.60 -8.30
CA GLU A 116 21.15 -4.05 -8.12
C GLU A 116 20.24 -4.85 -9.05
N ASP A 117 18.99 -4.41 -9.28
CA ASP A 117 18.12 -5.01 -10.31
C ASP A 117 18.77 -4.91 -11.70
N ARG A 118 19.36 -3.75 -12.01
CA ARG A 118 20.07 -3.53 -13.28
C ARG A 118 21.32 -4.40 -13.43
N LYS A 119 22.04 -4.67 -12.34
CA LYS A 119 23.22 -5.55 -12.34
C LYS A 119 22.85 -7.04 -12.41
N LEU A 120 21.78 -7.45 -11.73
CA LEU A 120 21.35 -8.86 -11.65
C LEU A 120 20.58 -9.31 -12.89
N PHE A 121 19.75 -8.42 -13.46
CA PHE A 121 18.81 -8.78 -14.53
C PHE A 121 19.07 -8.06 -15.86
N GLY A 122 20.02 -7.11 -15.91
CA GLY A 122 20.20 -6.23 -17.07
C GLY A 122 18.99 -5.30 -17.29
N ASP A 123 19.03 -4.46 -18.32
CA ASP A 123 17.98 -3.47 -18.66
C ASP A 123 16.60 -4.07 -19.07
N GLN A 124 16.29 -5.32 -18.69
CA GLN A 124 14.97 -5.91 -18.87
C GLN A 124 14.00 -5.37 -17.84
N ARG A 125 13.37 -4.25 -18.21
CA ARG A 125 12.22 -3.67 -17.50
C ARG A 125 11.21 -4.79 -17.16
N PRO A 126 10.77 -4.93 -15.90
CA PRO A 126 9.71 -5.86 -15.55
C PRO A 126 8.50 -5.62 -16.46
N PRO A 127 7.87 -6.67 -17.02
CA PRO A 127 6.66 -6.49 -17.81
C PRO A 127 5.61 -5.79 -16.95
N GLU A 128 5.06 -4.69 -17.44
CA GLU A 128 4.01 -3.92 -16.75
C GLU A 128 2.90 -4.87 -16.28
N PRO A 129 2.54 -4.87 -14.98
CA PRO A 129 1.46 -5.71 -14.49
C PRO A 129 0.16 -5.25 -15.14
N GLY A 130 -0.37 -6.06 -16.06
CA GLY A 130 -1.63 -5.80 -16.76
C GLY A 130 -1.65 -6.14 -18.25
N LYS A 131 -0.51 -6.41 -18.90
CA LYS A 131 -0.53 -6.96 -20.26
C LYS A 131 -0.51 -8.49 -20.20
N PRO A 132 -1.59 -9.18 -20.64
CA PRO A 132 -1.54 -10.63 -20.74
C PRO A 132 -0.42 -11.05 -21.70
N PRO A 133 0.27 -12.17 -21.43
CA PRO A 133 1.27 -12.68 -22.34
C PRO A 133 0.62 -12.87 -23.72
N ARG A 134 1.23 -12.30 -24.75
CA ARG A 134 0.83 -12.58 -26.13
C ARG A 134 0.93 -14.10 -26.31
N ARG A 135 -0.22 -14.73 -26.55
CA ARG A 135 -0.28 -16.15 -26.91
C ARG A 135 0.67 -16.33 -28.08
N ARG A 136 1.65 -17.20 -27.89
CA ARG A 136 2.38 -17.80 -29.00
C ARG A 136 1.35 -18.64 -29.75
N ASP A 137 1.25 -18.43 -31.06
CA ASP A 137 0.39 -19.20 -31.95
C ASP A 137 0.88 -20.66 -31.94
N ASP A 138 0.38 -21.45 -31.00
CA ASP A 138 0.49 -22.90 -31.00
C ASP A 138 -0.89 -23.43 -31.44
N ASP A 139 -1.13 -23.34 -32.74
CA ASP A 139 -2.21 -24.00 -33.46
C ASP A 139 -2.00 -25.53 -33.38
N GLU A 140 -2.52 -26.24 -32.37
CA GLU A 140 -2.72 -27.71 -32.49
C GLU A 140 -3.53 -28.44 -31.40
N PHE A 141 -4.32 -27.76 -30.57
CA PHE A 141 -5.12 -28.47 -29.56
C PHE A 141 -6.51 -27.82 -29.42
N PHE A 142 -7.56 -28.64 -29.53
CA PHE A 142 -8.98 -28.28 -29.44
C PHE A 142 -9.66 -27.77 -30.72
N GLY A 143 -9.53 -28.55 -31.80
CA GLY A 143 -10.53 -28.61 -32.85
C GLY A 143 -11.67 -29.57 -32.51
N GLU A 144 -12.42 -29.34 -31.44
CA GLU A 144 -13.73 -30.01 -31.26
C GLU A 144 -14.58 -29.24 -30.25
N PHE A 145 -15.89 -29.16 -30.50
CA PHE A 145 -16.91 -28.39 -29.75
C PHE A 145 -17.14 -26.93 -30.18
N GLN A 146 -17.47 -26.74 -31.45
CA GLN A 146 -18.55 -25.81 -31.80
C GLN A 146 -19.89 -26.52 -31.63
N LEU A 147 -20.87 -25.89 -30.97
CA LEU A 147 -22.25 -25.78 -31.47
C LEU A 147 -23.13 -24.87 -30.58
N TYR A 148 -23.64 -23.80 -31.23
CA TYR A 148 -24.81 -22.96 -30.91
C TYR A 148 -24.72 -21.97 -29.73
N ARG A 149 -24.58 -20.64 -29.91
CA ARG A 149 -25.28 -19.61 -30.73
C ARG A 149 -26.63 -19.14 -30.16
N GLY A 150 -26.63 -17.88 -29.72
CA GLY A 150 -27.79 -16.97 -29.70
C GLY A 150 -28.59 -17.01 -28.39
N GLY A 151 -28.94 -15.91 -27.73
CA GLY A 151 -28.97 -14.52 -28.15
C GLY A 151 -30.28 -13.89 -27.69
N ARG A 152 -30.15 -12.75 -27.00
CA ARG A 152 -31.14 -11.67 -26.76
C ARG A 152 -32.05 -11.74 -25.54
N ARG A 153 -31.82 -10.73 -24.68
CA ARG A 153 -32.76 -10.04 -23.78
C ARG A 153 -34.08 -9.70 -24.47
N HIS A 154 -35.17 -9.62 -23.70
CA HIS A 154 -36.02 -8.42 -23.60
C HIS A 154 -36.73 -8.39 -22.25
N SER A 155 -36.64 -7.26 -21.57
CA SER A 155 -37.40 -6.89 -20.38
C SER A 155 -38.86 -6.62 -20.73
N ARG A 156 -39.79 -7.00 -19.86
CA ARG A 156 -41.07 -6.28 -19.70
C ARG A 156 -41.55 -6.35 -18.25
N THR A 157 -41.84 -5.16 -17.75
CA THR A 157 -42.49 -4.76 -16.52
C THR A 157 -43.97 -5.15 -16.46
N GLY A 158 -44.44 -5.52 -15.26
CA GLY A 158 -45.59 -4.89 -14.60
C GLY A 158 -47.02 -5.42 -14.87
N THR A 159 -47.75 -5.56 -13.74
CA THR A 159 -49.21 -5.53 -13.52
C THR A 159 -50.04 -6.70 -14.10
N ALA A 160 -50.98 -7.31 -13.39
CA ALA A 160 -51.70 -6.99 -12.15
C ALA A 160 -52.00 -8.28 -11.35
#